data_AF-T0G0P2-F1
#
_entry.id   AF-T0G0P2-F1
#
_cell.length_a   1.000
_cell.length_b   1.000
_cell.length_c   1.000
_cell.angle_alpha   90.00
_cell.angle_beta   90.00
_cell.angle_gamma   90.00
#
_symmetry.space_group_name_H-M   'P 1'
#
loop_
_entity.id
_entity.type
_entity.pdbx_description
1 polymer ?
#
loop_
_entity_poly.entity_id
_entity_poly.type
_entity_poly.pdbx_seq_one_letter_code
_entity_poly.pdbx_strand_id
1 'polypeptide(L)'
;MTPIERAARALCKLDGYAEDGEREGKPLWRSYLPQVQAVLDAIEEPSPRMTEAGATVIQYVGPEESQSAYQSEAANVWRFIIHAMREDFSTKA
;
A
#
# COMPACT_ATOMS: atom_id res chain seq x y z
N MET A 1 -7.46 7.99 7.89
CA MET A 1 -6.78 6.73 8.25
C MET A 1 -5.64 6.51 7.26
N THR A 2 -4.41 6.34 7.75
CA THR A 2 -3.23 6.17 6.89
C THR A 2 -3.16 4.74 6.33
N PRO A 3 -2.42 4.49 5.23
CA PRO A 3 -2.18 3.13 4.75
C PRO A 3 -1.54 2.22 5.79
N ILE A 4 -0.61 2.75 6.60
CA ILE A 4 0.07 2.02 7.69
C ILE A 4 -0.94 1.59 8.76
N GLU A 5 -1.83 2.47 9.18
CA GLU A 5 -2.88 2.13 10.15
C GLU A 5 -3.82 1.04 9.61
N ARG A 6 -4.23 1.12 8.33
CA ARG A 6 -5.03 0.06 7.68
C ARG A 6 -4.32 -1.28 7.67
N ALA A 7 -3.03 -1.30 7.34
CA ALA A 7 -2.24 -2.53 7.31
C ALA A 7 -2.11 -3.15 8.72
N ALA A 8 -1.84 -2.32 9.73
CA ALA A 8 -1.73 -2.77 11.11
C ALA A 8 -3.05 -3.36 11.64
N ARG A 9 -4.19 -2.72 11.32
CA ARG A 9 -5.53 -3.24 11.66
C ARG A 9 -5.85 -4.54 10.92
N ALA A 10 -5.42 -4.68 9.66
CA ALA A 10 -5.56 -5.93 8.92
C ALA A 10 -4.74 -7.07 9.54
N LEU A 11 -3.54 -6.79 10.06
CA LEU A 11 -2.73 -7.77 10.80
C LEU A 11 -3.41 -8.17 12.13
N CYS A 12 -3.98 -7.22 12.88
CA CYS A 12 -4.80 -7.53 14.06
C CYS A 12 -5.91 -8.54 13.74
N LYS A 13 -6.63 -8.30 12.65
CA LYS A 13 -7.73 -9.16 12.21
C LYS A 13 -7.25 -10.53 11.75
N LEU A 14 -6.10 -10.60 11.08
CA LEU A 14 -5.46 -11.85 10.69
C LEU A 14 -5.15 -12.73 11.91
N ASP A 15 -4.70 -12.12 13.00
CA ASP A 15 -4.38 -12.80 14.27
C ASP A 15 -5.63 -13.05 15.15
N GLY A 16 -6.83 -12.78 14.63
CA GLY A 16 -8.10 -13.07 15.30
C GLY A 16 -8.54 -12.02 16.32
N TYR A 17 -7.88 -10.86 16.38
CA TYR A 17 -8.27 -9.76 17.24
C TYR A 17 -9.23 -8.79 16.54
N ALA A 18 -10.06 -8.11 17.33
CA ALA A 18 -10.87 -7.00 16.81
C ALA A 18 -9.97 -5.87 16.29
N GLU A 19 -10.32 -5.27 15.14
CA GLU A 19 -9.57 -4.18 14.52
C GLU A 19 -9.46 -2.95 15.44
N ASP A 20 -10.46 -2.74 16.31
CA ASP A 20 -10.54 -1.70 17.35
C ASP A 20 -10.30 -2.26 18.76
N GLY A 21 -9.76 -3.46 18.88
CA GLY A 21 -9.44 -4.06 20.17
C GLY A 21 -8.43 -3.22 20.94
N GLU A 22 -8.63 -3.09 22.25
CA GLU A 22 -7.70 -2.41 23.14
C GLU A 22 -6.98 -3.42 24.03
N ARG A 23 -5.69 -3.16 24.28
CA ARG A 23 -4.90 -3.86 25.29
C ARG A 23 -4.25 -2.82 26.18
N GLU A 24 -4.52 -2.89 27.48
CA GLU A 24 -3.97 -1.95 28.47
C GLU A 24 -4.28 -0.47 28.14
N GLY A 25 -5.49 -0.20 27.63
CA GLY A 25 -5.95 1.13 27.24
C GLY A 25 -5.28 1.70 25.99
N LYS A 26 -4.59 0.87 25.20
CA LYS A 26 -3.99 1.25 23.92
C LYS A 26 -4.60 0.44 22.77
N PRO A 27 -4.79 1.04 21.58
CA PRO A 27 -5.24 0.30 20.41
C PRO A 27 -4.25 -0.81 20.06
N LEU A 28 -4.74 -2.05 20.00
CA LEU A 28 -3.92 -3.24 19.80
C LEU A 28 -3.15 -3.20 18.48
N TRP A 29 -3.73 -2.59 17.43
CA TRP A 29 -3.09 -2.46 16.12
C TRP A 29 -1.73 -1.75 16.18
N ARG A 30 -1.48 -0.88 17.17
CA ARG A 30 -0.18 -0.22 17.32
C ARG A 30 0.96 -1.20 17.58
N SER A 31 0.67 -2.36 18.18
CA SER A 31 1.67 -3.41 18.39
C SER A 31 2.13 -4.09 17.09
N TYR A 32 1.40 -3.90 15.99
CA TYR A 32 1.72 -4.45 14.66
C TYR A 32 2.49 -3.47 13.76
N LEU A 33 2.76 -2.25 14.23
CA LEU A 33 3.52 -1.26 13.45
C LEU A 33 4.90 -1.74 13.01
N PRO A 34 5.70 -2.44 13.84
CA PRO A 34 6.99 -2.98 13.41
C PRO A 34 6.87 -3.97 12.24
N GLN A 35 5.84 -4.82 12.23
CA GLN A 35 5.59 -5.79 11.18
C GLN A 35 5.20 -5.09 9.87
N VAL A 36 4.36 -4.06 9.95
CA VAL A 36 4.03 -3.23 8.79
C VAL A 36 5.29 -2.55 8.23
N GLN A 37 6.13 -1.99 9.10
CA GLN A 37 7.38 -1.36 8.68
C GLN A 37 8.30 -2.36 7.98
N ALA A 38 8.50 -3.55 8.54
CA ALA A 38 9.34 -4.58 7.94
C ALA A 38 8.84 -5.00 6.54
N VAL A 39 7.53 -5.08 6.34
CA VAL A 39 6.96 -5.36 5.00
C VAL A 39 7.22 -4.19 4.05
N LEU A 40 7.02 -2.95 4.49
CA LEU A 40 7.25 -1.76 3.65
C LEU A 40 8.73 -1.64 3.23
N ASP A 41 9.66 -1.86 4.16
CA ASP A 41 11.09 -1.86 3.89
C ASP A 41 11.46 -2.98 2.88
N ALA A 42 10.81 -4.15 2.97
CA ALA A 42 11.07 -5.27 2.06
C ALA A 42 10.54 -5.06 0.63
N ILE A 43 9.49 -4.23 0.47
CA ILE A 43 8.87 -3.94 -0.84
C ILE A 43 9.22 -2.54 -1.36
N GLU A 44 10.14 -1.84 -0.71
CA GLU A 44 10.60 -0.52 -1.14
C GLU A 44 11.18 -0.58 -2.54
N GLU A 45 11.92 -1.64 -2.85
CA GLU A 45 12.46 -1.90 -4.20
C GLU A 45 11.39 -2.58 -5.09
N PRO A 46 10.93 -1.94 -6.17
CA PRO A 46 9.92 -2.51 -7.06
C PRO A 46 10.49 -3.63 -7.95
N SER A 47 9.64 -4.60 -8.32
CA SER A 47 9.97 -5.57 -9.37
C SER A 47 9.94 -4.91 -10.77
N PRO A 48 10.56 -5.51 -11.80
CA PRO A 48 10.47 -5.01 -13.18
C PRO A 48 9.02 -4.81 -13.66
N ARG A 49 8.11 -5.71 -13.29
CA ARG A 49 6.69 -5.60 -13.61
C ARG A 49 6.01 -4.44 -12.91
N MET A 50 6.36 -4.20 -11.64
CA MET A 50 5.88 -3.02 -10.90
C MET A 50 6.36 -1.72 -11.56
N THR A 51 7.62 -1.68 -12.00
CA THR A 51 8.19 -0.54 -12.73
C THR A 51 7.46 -0.30 -14.06
N GLU A 52 7.21 -1.34 -14.84
CA GLU A 52 6.46 -1.26 -16.11
C GLU A 52 5.01 -0.78 -15.90
N ALA A 53 4.33 -1.29 -14.87
CA ALA A 53 2.98 -0.85 -14.51
C ALA A 53 2.94 0.64 -14.13
N GLY A 54 3.95 1.12 -13.40
CA GLY A 54 4.09 2.54 -13.07
C GLY A 54 4.30 3.42 -14.30
N ALA A 55 5.14 2.97 -15.24
CA ALA A 55 5.44 3.69 -16.49
C ALA A 55 4.23 3.79 -17.44
N THR A 56 3.33 2.79 -17.42
CA THR A 56 2.16 2.73 -18.32
C THR A 56 1.14 3.85 -18.06
N VAL A 57 1.10 4.40 -16.85
CA VAL A 57 0.14 5.43 -16.44
C VAL A 57 0.66 6.86 -16.67
N ILE A 58 1.97 7.06 -16.82
CA ILE A 58 2.61 8.39 -17.00
C ILE A 58 2.53 8.85 -18.47
N GLN A 59 1.42 8.59 -19.16
CA GLN A 59 1.18 9.18 -20.49
C GLN A 59 0.44 10.52 -20.35
N TYR A 60 1.25 11.59 -20.36
CA TYR A 60 0.90 12.98 -20.73
C TYR A 60 0.40 13.94 -19.62
N VAL A 61 1.33 14.46 -18.80
CA VAL A 61 1.08 15.65 -17.97
C VAL A 61 1.33 16.91 -18.81
N GLY A 62 0.25 17.58 -19.24
CA GLY A 62 0.32 18.91 -19.85
C GLY A 62 0.50 20.02 -18.78
N PRO A 63 1.07 21.18 -19.13
CA PRO A 63 1.37 22.26 -18.18
C PRO A 63 0.13 22.96 -17.56
N GLU A 64 -1.09 22.61 -17.99
CA GLU A 64 -2.35 23.26 -17.53
C GLU A 64 -3.20 22.38 -16.59
N GLU A 65 -2.70 21.24 -16.12
CA GLU A 65 -3.51 20.39 -15.26
C GLU A 65 -3.64 20.89 -13.81
N SER A 66 -4.88 20.85 -13.31
CA SER A 66 -5.20 21.17 -11.93
C SER A 66 -4.52 20.20 -10.95
N GLN A 67 -4.12 20.70 -9.77
CA GLN A 67 -3.50 19.90 -8.70
C GLN A 67 -4.32 18.65 -8.30
N SER A 68 -5.64 18.69 -8.45
CA SER A 68 -6.55 17.55 -8.21
C SER A 68 -6.47 16.44 -9.28
N ALA A 69 -6.17 16.79 -10.53
CA ALA A 69 -5.92 15.81 -11.59
C ALA A 69 -4.63 15.05 -11.29
N TYR A 70 -3.55 15.77 -10.96
CA TYR A 70 -2.26 15.19 -10.58
C TYR A 70 -2.34 14.24 -9.36
N GLN A 71 -3.06 14.63 -8.30
CA GLN A 71 -3.25 13.76 -7.13
C GLN A 71 -4.04 12.48 -7.47
N SER A 72 -5.00 12.57 -8.39
CA SER A 72 -5.79 11.43 -8.84
C SER A 72 -4.96 10.47 -9.70
N GLU A 73 -4.10 11.00 -10.56
CA GLU A 73 -3.16 10.20 -11.36
C GLU A 73 -2.13 9.48 -10.48
N ALA A 74 -1.50 10.17 -9.54
CA ALA A 74 -0.56 9.56 -8.61
C ALA A 74 -1.20 8.41 -7.79
N ALA A 75 -2.46 8.58 -7.37
CA ALA A 75 -3.20 7.53 -6.68
C ALA A 75 -3.50 6.33 -7.61
N ASN A 76 -3.74 6.56 -8.89
CA ASN A 76 -3.97 5.50 -9.86
C ASN A 76 -2.67 4.73 -10.17
N VAL A 77 -1.56 5.43 -10.40
CA VAL A 77 -0.22 4.82 -10.55
C VAL A 77 0.07 3.86 -9.39
N TRP A 78 -0.14 4.32 -8.15
CA TRP A 78 0.09 3.49 -6.97
C TRP A 78 -0.80 2.24 -6.93
N ARG A 79 -2.08 2.35 -7.30
CA ARG A 79 -2.99 1.19 -7.37
C ARG A 79 -2.54 0.17 -8.42
N PHE A 80 -2.07 0.63 -9.59
CA PHE A 80 -1.53 -0.24 -10.63
C PHE A 80 -0.26 -0.97 -10.16
N ILE A 81 0.66 -0.27 -9.51
CA ILE A 81 1.88 -0.88 -8.94
C ILE A 81 1.53 -1.97 -7.92
N ILE A 82 0.60 -1.70 -6.99
CA ILE A 82 0.16 -2.69 -6.00
C ILE A 82 -0.56 -3.88 -6.65
N HIS A 83 -1.31 -3.65 -7.74
CA HIS A 83 -1.93 -4.74 -8.49
C HIS A 83 -0.88 -5.64 -9.13
N ALA A 84 0.10 -5.06 -9.82
CA ALA A 84 1.21 -5.79 -10.44
C ALA A 84 1.98 -6.63 -9.42
N MET A 85 2.26 -6.07 -8.23
CA MET A 85 2.90 -6.78 -7.13
C MET A 85 2.11 -8.03 -6.68
N ARG A 86 0.77 -7.96 -6.65
CA ARG A 86 -0.07 -9.12 -6.30
C ARG A 86 -0.05 -10.21 -7.37
N GLU A 87 0.00 -9.83 -8.64
CA GLU A 87 0.09 -10.79 -9.74
C GLU A 87 1.46 -11.49 -9.82
N ASP A 88 2.54 -10.84 -9.37
CA ASP A 88 3.85 -11.45 -9.22
C ASP A 88 3.86 -12.58 -8.19
N PHE A 89 3.05 -12.46 -7.14
CA PHE A 89 2.86 -13.51 -6.15
C PHE A 89 2.06 -14.69 -6.73
N SER A 90 0.99 -14.42 -7.49
CA SER A 90 0.14 -15.45 -8.10
C SER A 90 0.79 -16.23 -9.23
N THR A 91 1.82 -15.70 -9.88
CA THR A 91 2.54 -16.38 -10.98
C THR A 91 3.68 -17.28 -10.50
N LYS A 92 4.08 -17.18 -9.23
CA LYS A 92 5.14 -17.99 -8.60
C LYS A 92 4.61 -19.07 -7.64
N ALA A 93 3.31 -19.08 -7.34
CA ALA A 93 2.63 -20.08 -6.51
C ALA A 93 2.01 -21.18 -7.38
#